data_AF-A0A0R2A7B8-F1
#
_entry.id   AF-A0A0R2A7B8-F1
#
_cell.length_a   1.000
_cell.length_b   1.000
_cell.length_c   1.000
_cell.angle_alpha   90.00
_cell.angle_beta   90.00
_cell.angle_gamma   90.00
#
_symmetry.space_group_name_H-M   'P 1'
#
loop_
_entity.id
_entity.type
_entity.pdbx_description
1 polymer ?
#
loop_
_entity_poly.entity_id
_entity_poly.type
_entity_poly.pdbx_seq_one_letter_code
_entity_poly.pdbx_strand_id
1 'polypeptide(L)'
;MTSASHFGKKSTVDGYKFDSQKELDFYLRYIKNSGYEFEVQKNLVLVDKFPLGSHNVRSVSYKADFVVLDGGLIKHVYDVKNGFNGYAIDDKSQLKFKLFAQRYHVPVEVVVLRKHDFRVGVLGTTKKIKTQVKTNIDYDYSELIG
;
A
#
# COMPACT_ATOMS: atom_id res chain seq x y z
N MET A 1 38.11 5.11 -8.59
CA MET A 1 36.82 4.58 -9.07
C MET A 1 35.85 4.68 -7.90
N THR A 2 34.96 5.68 -7.90
CA THR A 2 33.94 5.86 -6.86
C THR A 2 32.60 5.38 -7.41
N SER A 3 32.01 4.40 -6.72
CA SER A 3 30.73 3.77 -7.01
C SER A 3 29.60 4.79 -6.89
N ALA A 4 28.95 5.11 -8.02
CA ALA A 4 27.74 5.94 -8.04
C ALA A 4 26.58 5.14 -7.42
N SER A 5 26.09 5.57 -6.26
CA SER A 5 24.93 4.93 -5.63
C SER A 5 23.66 5.34 -6.39
N HIS A 6 22.95 4.36 -6.95
CA HIS A 6 21.75 4.53 -7.75
C HIS A 6 20.48 4.75 -6.89
N PHE A 7 20.55 5.62 -5.87
CA PHE A 7 19.39 5.94 -5.03
C PHE A 7 18.52 7.00 -5.72
N GLY A 8 17.32 6.59 -6.13
CA GLY A 8 16.32 7.47 -6.72
C GLY A 8 16.06 8.70 -5.84
N LYS A 9 16.04 9.87 -6.48
CA LYS A 9 15.81 11.17 -5.84
C LYS A 9 14.43 11.16 -5.16
N LYS A 10 14.40 11.02 -3.83
CA LYS A 10 13.15 11.15 -3.05
C LYS A 10 12.56 12.53 -3.35
N SER A 11 11.36 12.55 -3.89
CA SER A 11 10.66 13.76 -4.28
C SER A 11 9.72 14.18 -3.16
N THR A 12 9.73 15.48 -2.86
CA THR A 12 8.78 16.11 -1.95
C THR A 12 7.78 16.92 -2.79
N VAL A 13 6.49 16.61 -2.70
CA VAL A 13 5.41 17.31 -3.42
C VAL A 13 4.22 17.47 -2.47
N ASP A 14 3.62 18.66 -2.45
CA ASP A 14 2.51 19.03 -1.55
C ASP A 14 2.79 18.76 -0.06
N GLY A 15 4.06 18.80 0.36
CA GLY A 15 4.50 18.49 1.72
C GLY A 15 4.70 16.99 2.02
N TYR A 16 4.34 16.10 1.09
CA TYR A 16 4.56 14.66 1.22
C TYR A 16 5.91 14.23 0.66
N LYS A 17 6.52 13.25 1.31
CA LYS A 17 7.76 12.61 0.86
C LYS A 17 7.45 11.24 0.28
N PHE A 18 7.87 11.02 -0.95
CA PHE A 18 7.70 9.73 -1.64
C PHE A 18 9.00 8.93 -1.63
N ASP A 19 8.90 7.62 -1.42
CA ASP A 19 10.06 6.73 -1.41
C ASP A 19 10.43 6.26 -2.83
N SER A 20 9.56 6.47 -3.81
CA SER A 20 9.83 6.22 -5.23
C SER A 20 9.11 7.18 -6.18
N GLN A 21 9.62 7.31 -7.42
CA GLN A 21 8.96 8.09 -8.47
C GLN A 21 7.57 7.50 -8.81
N LYS A 22 7.39 6.17 -8.71
CA LYS A 22 6.09 5.54 -8.99
C LYS A 22 5.03 5.87 -7.94
N GLU A 23 5.40 5.97 -6.67
CA GLU A 23 4.49 6.47 -5.65
C GLU A 23 4.06 7.91 -5.96
N LEU A 24 5.02 8.79 -6.29
CA LEU A 24 4.71 10.16 -6.69
C LEU A 24 3.78 10.19 -7.92
N ASP A 25 4.08 9.39 -8.95
CA ASP A 25 3.28 9.35 -10.16
C ASP A 25 1.87 8.78 -9.90
N PHE A 26 1.72 7.83 -8.98
CA PHE A 26 0.42 7.29 -8.57
C PHE A 26 -0.37 8.35 -7.79
N TYR A 27 0.29 9.05 -6.88
CA TYR A 27 -0.28 10.17 -6.14
C TYR A 27 -0.84 11.25 -7.08
N LEU A 28 -0.02 11.74 -8.01
CA LEU A 28 -0.38 12.81 -8.93
C LEU A 28 -1.52 12.43 -9.88
N ARG A 29 -1.57 11.16 -10.30
CA ARG A 29 -2.56 10.68 -11.29
C ARG A 29 -3.88 10.23 -10.68
N TYR A 30 -3.85 9.59 -9.51
CA TYR A 30 -5.00 8.86 -9.01
C TYR A 30 -5.43 9.25 -7.59
N ILE A 31 -4.57 9.84 -6.76
CA ILE A 31 -4.90 10.14 -5.36
C ILE A 31 -5.25 11.62 -5.17
N LYS A 32 -4.35 12.52 -5.58
CA LYS A 32 -4.40 13.96 -5.27
C LYS A 32 -5.74 14.62 -5.60
N ASN A 33 -6.28 14.30 -6.77
CA ASN A 33 -7.51 14.89 -7.30
C ASN A 33 -8.66 13.88 -7.36
N SER A 34 -8.62 12.83 -6.52
CA SER A 34 -9.64 11.78 -6.53
C SER A 34 -10.99 12.22 -5.95
N GLY A 35 -11.00 13.30 -5.17
CA GLY A 35 -12.19 13.75 -4.43
C GLY A 35 -12.37 13.06 -3.08
N TYR A 36 -11.57 12.05 -2.76
CA TYR A 36 -11.57 11.38 -1.45
C TYR A 36 -10.55 12.00 -0.49
N GLU A 37 -10.80 11.83 0.81
CA GLU A 37 -9.80 12.09 1.83
C GLU A 37 -8.69 11.05 1.74
N PHE A 38 -7.44 11.45 1.98
CA PHE A 38 -6.31 10.52 1.91
C PHE A 38 -5.19 10.87 2.89
N GLU A 39 -4.41 9.85 3.23
CA GLU A 39 -3.17 9.97 3.98
C GLU A 39 -2.04 9.29 3.21
N VAL A 40 -0.92 10.01 3.06
CA VAL A 40 0.27 9.51 2.37
C VAL A 40 1.26 8.98 3.40
N GLN A 41 1.81 7.79 3.16
CA GLN A 41 2.84 7.19 4.01
C GLN A 41 2.40 6.95 5.48
N LYS A 42 1.10 6.66 5.70
CA LYS A 42 0.50 6.46 7.04
C LYS A 42 1.02 5.19 7.72
N ASN A 43 1.43 5.32 8.98
CA ASN A 43 1.74 4.17 9.84
C ASN A 43 0.46 3.66 10.53
N LEU A 44 0.12 2.41 10.28
CA LEU A 44 -1.03 1.69 10.85
C LEU A 44 -0.52 0.59 11.77
N VAL A 45 -1.03 0.56 13.01
CA VAL A 45 -0.71 -0.51 13.96
C VAL A 45 -1.37 -1.80 13.47
N LEU A 46 -0.63 -2.90 13.43
CA LEU A 46 -1.10 -4.25 13.07
C LEU A 46 -1.30 -5.13 14.30
N VAL A 47 -0.35 -5.05 15.23
CA VAL A 47 -0.38 -5.75 16.52
C VAL A 47 -0.02 -4.72 17.57
N ASP A 48 -0.89 -4.55 18.56
CA ASP A 48 -0.64 -3.63 19.66
C ASP A 48 0.56 -4.08 20.50
N LYS A 49 1.16 -3.15 21.23
CA LYS A 49 2.13 -3.52 22.27
C LYS A 49 1.39 -4.31 23.34
N PHE A 50 1.90 -5.47 23.72
CA PHE A 50 1.27 -6.31 24.73
C PHE A 50 2.29 -6.82 25.77
N PRO A 51 1.88 -7.07 27.02
CA PRO A 51 2.74 -7.62 28.04
C PRO A 51 3.05 -9.11 27.79
N LEU A 52 4.27 -9.52 28.08
CA LEU A 52 4.72 -10.91 28.10
C LEU A 52 5.59 -11.13 29.35
N GLY A 53 4.96 -11.63 30.42
CA GLY A 53 5.58 -11.71 31.74
C GLY A 53 5.92 -10.32 32.28
N SER A 54 7.18 -10.13 32.70
CA SER A 54 7.70 -8.82 33.17
C SER A 54 8.11 -7.86 32.06
N HIS A 55 8.03 -8.29 30.79
CA HIS A 55 8.44 -7.50 29.64
C HIS A 55 7.25 -7.12 28.77
N ASN A 56 7.46 -6.21 27.82
CA ASN A 56 6.47 -5.91 26.79
C ASN A 56 7.00 -6.33 25.42
N VAL A 57 6.16 -6.97 24.63
CA VAL A 57 6.38 -7.18 23.20
C VAL A 57 6.02 -5.89 22.48
N ARG A 58 6.92 -5.40 21.61
CA ARG A 58 6.70 -4.17 20.85
C ARG A 58 5.56 -4.33 19.85
N SER A 59 4.85 -3.24 19.60
CA SER A 59 3.85 -3.19 18.55
C SER A 59 4.48 -3.44 17.18
N VAL A 60 3.70 -4.05 16.29
CA VAL A 60 4.04 -4.19 14.88
C VAL A 60 3.21 -3.19 14.10
N SER A 61 3.85 -2.39 13.25
CA SER A 61 3.17 -1.44 12.37
C SER A 61 3.51 -1.70 10.90
N TYR A 62 2.59 -1.28 10.05
CA TYR A 62 2.72 -1.25 8.60
C TYR A 62 2.57 0.18 8.10
N LYS A 63 3.46 0.58 7.21
CA LYS A 63 3.44 1.89 6.58
C LYS A 63 2.88 1.71 5.17
N ALA A 64 1.64 2.12 4.96
CA ALA A 64 1.02 2.07 3.63
C ALA A 64 1.49 3.28 2.80
N ASP A 65 1.57 3.13 1.48
CA ASP A 65 1.92 4.27 0.61
C ASP A 65 0.77 5.28 0.58
N PHE A 66 -0.46 4.78 0.48
CA PHE A 66 -1.68 5.59 0.52
C PHE A 66 -2.78 4.89 1.30
N VAL A 67 -3.48 5.65 2.13
CA VAL A 67 -4.78 5.28 2.70
C VAL A 67 -5.79 6.25 2.15
N VAL A 68 -6.84 5.76 1.51
CA VAL A 68 -7.95 6.55 0.97
C VAL A 68 -9.17 6.31 1.83
N LEU A 69 -9.87 7.38 2.20
CA LEU A 69 -11.01 7.37 3.09
C LEU A 69 -12.26 7.87 2.36
N ASP A 70 -13.40 7.24 2.66
CA ASP A 70 -14.73 7.66 2.23
C ASP A 70 -15.63 7.76 3.47
N GLY A 71 -16.06 8.98 3.81
CA GLY A 71 -16.80 9.24 5.05
C GLY A 71 -16.05 8.83 6.33
N GLY A 72 -14.72 8.93 6.34
CA GLY A 72 -13.86 8.53 7.46
C GLY A 72 -13.61 7.02 7.58
N LEU A 73 -14.20 6.19 6.70
CA LEU A 73 -13.94 4.75 6.61
C LEU A 73 -12.85 4.48 5.58
N ILE A 74 -12.06 3.43 5.78
CA ILE A 74 -11.02 3.03 4.82
C ILE A 74 -11.69 2.50 3.55
N LYS A 75 -11.54 3.24 2.45
CA LYS A 75 -11.97 2.86 1.11
C LYS A 75 -10.91 2.02 0.41
N HIS A 76 -9.66 2.49 0.42
CA HIS A 76 -8.53 1.79 -0.20
C HIS A 76 -7.26 1.91 0.64
N VAL A 77 -6.42 0.89 0.55
CA VAL A 77 -5.05 0.92 1.10
C VAL A 77 -4.10 0.43 0.02
N TYR A 78 -3.34 1.35 -0.55
CA TYR A 78 -2.47 1.07 -1.68
C TYR A 78 -1.01 0.88 -1.26
N ASP A 79 -0.39 -0.11 -1.88
CA ASP A 79 1.04 -0.39 -1.82
C ASP A 79 1.59 -0.44 -3.27
N VAL A 80 2.40 0.56 -3.64
CA VAL A 80 2.88 0.75 -5.01
C VAL A 80 4.13 -0.09 -5.24
N LYS A 81 4.08 -0.93 -6.28
CA LYS A 81 5.18 -1.86 -6.62
C LYS A 81 5.58 -1.77 -8.08
N ASN A 82 6.77 -2.30 -8.37
CA ASN A 82 7.31 -2.38 -9.72
C ASN A 82 6.72 -3.53 -10.55
N GLY A 83 6.15 -4.54 -9.90
CA GLY A 83 5.57 -5.72 -10.52
C GLY A 83 4.95 -6.64 -9.45
N PHE A 84 4.28 -7.72 -9.90
CA PHE A 84 3.65 -8.71 -9.03
C PHE A 84 4.50 -9.97 -8.79
N ASN A 85 5.75 -9.99 -9.26
CA ASN A 85 6.62 -11.16 -9.13
C ASN A 85 7.07 -11.32 -7.67
N GLY A 86 7.35 -12.55 -7.22
CA GLY A 86 7.78 -12.83 -5.83
C GLY A 86 9.07 -12.10 -5.41
N TYR A 87 9.91 -11.68 -6.36
CA TYR A 87 11.05 -10.78 -6.11
C TYR A 87 10.64 -9.34 -5.74
N ALA A 88 9.44 -8.91 -6.11
CA ALA A 88 8.91 -7.57 -5.88
C ALA A 88 8.04 -7.46 -4.62
N ILE A 89 7.55 -8.59 -4.07
CA ILE A 89 6.80 -8.63 -2.81
C ILE A 89 7.42 -9.69 -1.90
N ASP A 90 8.19 -9.25 -0.90
CA ASP A 90 8.81 -10.15 0.08
C ASP A 90 7.78 -10.78 1.04
N ASP A 91 8.13 -11.92 1.63
CA ASP A 91 7.27 -12.68 2.56
C ASP A 91 6.86 -11.86 3.79
N LYS A 92 7.73 -10.92 4.22
CA LYS A 92 7.44 -10.03 5.36
C LYS A 92 6.30 -9.07 5.02
N SER A 93 6.26 -8.55 3.82
CA SER A 93 5.20 -7.68 3.31
C SER A 93 3.89 -8.46 3.21
N GLN A 94 3.92 -9.69 2.70
CA GLN A 94 2.73 -10.54 2.65
C GLN A 94 2.18 -10.85 4.05
N LEU A 95 3.05 -11.12 5.03
CA LEU A 95 2.62 -11.31 6.42
C LEU A 95 1.98 -10.04 6.98
N LYS A 96 2.54 -8.85 6.69
CA LYS A 96 1.94 -7.58 7.11
C LYS A 96 0.60 -7.33 6.45
N PHE A 97 0.44 -7.65 5.16
CA PHE A 97 -0.85 -7.53 4.46
C PHE A 97 -1.90 -8.44 5.09
N LYS A 98 -1.53 -9.67 5.47
CA LYS A 98 -2.41 -10.60 6.18
C LYS A 98 -2.83 -10.04 7.54
N LEU A 99 -1.89 -9.54 8.35
CA LEU A 99 -2.20 -8.94 9.65
C LEU A 99 -3.04 -7.66 9.52
N PHE A 100 -2.79 -6.88 8.47
CA PHE A 100 -3.56 -5.70 8.14
C PHE A 100 -5.01 -6.06 7.85
N ALA A 101 -5.24 -7.01 6.92
CA ALA A 101 -6.57 -7.49 6.59
C ALA A 101 -7.29 -8.10 7.80
N GLN A 102 -6.57 -8.79 8.68
CA GLN A 102 -7.14 -9.33 9.92
C GLN A 102 -7.61 -8.22 10.88
N ARG A 103 -6.85 -7.12 11.02
CA ARG A 103 -7.17 -6.05 11.98
C ARG A 103 -8.18 -5.03 11.45
N TYR A 104 -8.04 -4.61 10.20
CA TYR A 104 -8.83 -3.54 9.60
C TYR A 104 -9.97 -4.04 8.72
N HIS A 105 -10.07 -5.35 8.48
CA HIS A 105 -11.10 -5.97 7.65
C HIS A 105 -11.16 -5.47 6.19
N VAL A 106 -10.06 -4.87 5.72
CA VAL A 106 -9.88 -4.44 4.33
C VAL A 106 -8.51 -4.94 3.82
N PRO A 107 -8.38 -5.35 2.55
CA PRO A 107 -7.11 -5.82 2.03
C PRO A 107 -6.13 -4.65 1.80
N VAL A 108 -4.84 -4.98 1.73
CA VAL A 108 -3.86 -4.11 1.08
C VAL A 108 -3.86 -4.42 -0.41
N GLU A 109 -4.04 -3.39 -1.22
CA GLU A 109 -4.10 -3.46 -2.68
C GLU A 109 -2.72 -3.14 -3.26
N VAL A 110 -2.07 -4.16 -3.80
CA VAL A 110 -0.79 -4.00 -4.49
C VAL A 110 -1.06 -3.45 -5.88
N VAL A 111 -0.52 -2.26 -6.17
CA VAL A 111 -0.70 -1.58 -7.44
C VAL A 111 0.59 -1.49 -8.23
N VAL A 112 0.50 -1.80 -9.52
CA VAL A 112 1.61 -1.69 -10.47
C VAL A 112 1.21 -0.70 -11.56
N LEU A 113 1.86 0.46 -11.49
CA LEU A 113 1.60 1.59 -12.35
C LEU A 113 2.08 1.34 -13.79
N ARG A 114 1.24 1.69 -14.77
CA ARG A 114 1.57 1.67 -16.20
C ARG A 114 1.35 3.06 -16.79
N LYS A 115 1.45 3.18 -18.12
CA LYS A 115 1.44 4.49 -18.81
C LYS A 115 0.11 5.24 -18.63
N HIS A 116 -1.02 4.53 -18.69
CA HIS A 116 -2.37 5.14 -18.69
C HIS A 116 -3.31 4.58 -17.62
N ASP A 117 -2.90 3.50 -16.96
CA ASP A 117 -3.71 2.76 -16.00
C ASP A 117 -2.78 2.15 -14.94
N PHE A 118 -3.37 1.39 -14.02
CA PHE A 118 -2.62 0.52 -13.12
C PHE A 118 -3.26 -0.86 -13.07
N ARG A 119 -2.42 -1.84 -12.77
CA ARG A 119 -2.90 -3.16 -12.37
C ARG A 119 -3.00 -3.19 -10.85
N VAL A 120 -4.09 -3.76 -10.34
CA VAL A 120 -4.31 -3.95 -8.91
C VAL A 120 -4.48 -5.43 -8.60
N GLY A 121 -3.97 -5.87 -7.46
CA GLY A 121 -4.19 -7.21 -6.96
C GLY A 121 -4.12 -7.28 -5.44
N VAL A 122 -4.82 -8.26 -4.87
CA VAL A 122 -4.75 -8.60 -3.44
C VAL A 122 -3.91 -9.86 -3.29
N LEU A 123 -2.99 -9.85 -2.34
CA LEU A 123 -2.08 -10.97 -2.05
C LEU A 123 -2.41 -11.59 -0.68
N GLY A 124 -1.87 -12.78 -0.41
CA GLY A 124 -2.05 -13.46 0.87
C GLY A 124 -3.39 -14.19 1.05
N THR A 125 -4.18 -14.31 -0.02
CA THR A 125 -5.42 -15.10 -0.04
C THR A 125 -5.14 -16.57 -0.34
N THR A 126 -6.01 -17.46 0.16
CA THR A 126 -5.91 -18.91 -0.09
C THR A 126 -6.15 -19.26 -1.56
N LYS A 127 -7.07 -18.55 -2.22
CA LYS A 127 -7.29 -18.63 -3.68
C LYS A 127 -6.61 -17.45 -4.34
N LYS A 128 -5.88 -17.70 -5.43
CA LYS A 128 -5.25 -16.64 -6.22
C LYS A 128 -6.31 -15.76 -6.86
N ILE A 129 -6.32 -14.49 -6.47
CA ILE A 129 -7.15 -13.46 -7.11
C ILE A 129 -6.45 -13.00 -8.39
N LYS A 130 -7.20 -12.91 -9.48
CA LYS A 130 -6.68 -12.34 -10.73
C LYS A 130 -6.52 -10.84 -10.56
N THR A 131 -5.35 -10.32 -10.94
CA THR A 131 -5.14 -8.87 -10.97
C THR A 131 -6.10 -8.23 -11.97
N GLN A 132 -6.64 -7.08 -11.62
CA GLN A 132 -7.52 -6.31 -12.48
C GLN A 132 -6.81 -5.05 -12.99
N VAL A 133 -7.29 -4.49 -14.08
CA VAL A 133 -6.82 -3.20 -14.60
C VAL A 133 -7.83 -2.13 -14.18
N LYS A 134 -7.34 -1.04 -13.60
CA LYS A 134 -8.16 0.10 -13.19
C LYS A 134 -7.57 1.40 -13.74
N THR A 135 -8.44 2.33 -14.08
CA THR A 135 -8.09 3.65 -14.64
C THR A 135 -8.39 4.80 -13.68
N ASN A 136 -9.06 4.51 -12.57
CA ASN A 136 -9.35 5.42 -11.46
C ASN A 136 -9.43 4.60 -10.15
N ILE A 137 -9.74 5.27 -9.05
CA ILE A 137 -9.94 4.65 -7.73
C ILE A 137 -11.43 4.60 -7.34
N ASP A 138 -12.33 4.78 -8.31
CA ASP A 138 -13.79 4.73 -8.09
C ASP A 138 -14.28 3.30 -8.25
N TYR A 139 -13.78 2.42 -7.39
CA TYR A 139 -14.23 1.03 -7.32
C TYR A 139 -14.26 0.55 -5.88
N ASP A 140 -14.88 -0.58 -5.63
CA ASP A 140 -14.84 -1.23 -4.32
C ASP A 140 -13.83 -2.38 -4.33
N TYR A 141 -13.00 -2.52 -3.28
CA TYR A 141 -12.05 -3.64 -3.19
C TYR A 141 -12.77 -5.00 -3.16
N SER A 142 -14.04 -5.03 -2.76
CA SER A 142 -14.90 -6.22 -2.78
C SER A 142 -15.01 -6.80 -4.20
N GLU A 143 -15.01 -5.96 -5.23
CA GLU A 143 -14.97 -6.38 -6.64
C GLU A 143 -13.68 -7.16 -7.00
N LEU A 144 -12.61 -6.96 -6.23
CA LEU A 144 -11.35 -7.67 -6.43
C LEU A 144 -11.40 -9.09 -5.86
N ILE A 145 -12.10 -9.26 -4.75
CA ILE A 145 -12.08 -10.50 -3.96
C ILE A 145 -13.22 -11.47 -4.32
N GLY A 146 -14.27 -10.98 -4.99
CA GLY A 146 -15.39 -11.78 -5.48
C GLY A 146 -16.51 -11.92 -4.46
#